data_AF-A0A377CG83-F1
#
_entry.id   AF-A0A377CG83-F1
#
_cell.length_a   1.000
_cell.length_b   1.000
_cell.length_c   1.000
_cell.angle_alpha   90.00
_cell.angle_beta   90.00
_cell.angle_gamma   90.00
#
_symmetry.space_group_name_H-M   'P 1'
#
loop_
_entity.id
_entity.type
_entity.pdbx_description
1 polymer ?
#
loop_
_entity_poly.entity_id
_entity_poly.type
_entity_poly.pdbx_seq_one_letter_code
_entity_poly.pdbx_strand_id
1 'polypeptide(L)'
;MYQQIQQEDATQLRHICLTDVALPADDGVSSFTQLKNQQPATLCYAPPLSTDDTAEILFTSGTTSRPKGVVITHYNLRFAGYYSAWQCALRDDDVYLTVMPAFHIDCQCTAAMAAFSAGATFVLVEKYSARAFWDRYRSTAPPLPNVFR
;
A
#
# COMPACT_ATOMS: atom_id res chain seq x y z
N MET A 1 17.29 0.90 16.70
CA MET A 1 16.42 -0.25 16.43
C MET A 1 17.16 -1.35 15.66
N TYR A 2 17.62 -1.16 14.41
CA TYR A 2 18.29 -2.25 13.66
C TYR A 2 19.59 -2.74 14.34
N GLN A 3 20.37 -1.85 14.97
CA GLN A 3 21.57 -2.21 15.72
C GLN A 3 21.27 -3.12 16.93
N GLN A 4 20.14 -2.92 17.61
CA GLN A 4 19.70 -3.82 18.68
C GLN A 4 19.31 -5.19 18.11
N ILE A 5 18.60 -5.22 16.98
CA ILE A 5 18.22 -6.47 16.29
C ILE A 5 19.45 -7.29 15.89
N GLN A 6 20.54 -6.63 15.44
CA GLN A 6 21.80 -7.32 15.13
C GLN A 6 22.52 -7.84 16.38
N GLN A 7 22.46 -7.11 17.50
CA GLN A 7 23.09 -7.50 18.76
C GLN A 7 22.36 -8.65 19.47
N GLU A 8 21.07 -8.82 19.22
CA GLU A 8 20.26 -9.88 19.85
C GLU A 8 20.61 -11.29 19.35
N ASP A 9 21.36 -11.44 18.25
CA ASP A 9 21.85 -12.69 17.60
C ASP A 9 20.80 -13.84 17.48
N ALA A 10 19.53 -13.50 17.65
CA ALA A 10 18.40 -14.43 17.69
C ALA A 10 17.58 -14.37 16.39
N THR A 11 17.99 -13.55 15.41
CA THR A 11 17.24 -13.34 14.17
C THR A 11 17.92 -13.99 12.97
N GLN A 12 17.14 -14.60 12.09
CA GLN A 12 17.64 -15.15 10.82
C GLN A 12 17.79 -14.08 9.72
N LEU A 13 17.78 -12.79 10.08
CA LEU A 13 17.82 -11.69 9.13
C LEU A 13 19.18 -11.66 8.43
N ARG A 14 19.19 -11.90 7.12
CA ARG A 14 20.41 -11.93 6.31
C ARG A 14 20.77 -10.58 5.69
N HIS A 15 19.77 -9.71 5.49
CA HIS A 15 19.91 -8.43 4.83
C HIS A 15 19.05 -7.37 5.50
N ILE A 16 19.65 -6.24 5.83
CA ILE A 16 18.96 -5.08 6.39
C ILE A 16 19.06 -3.94 5.37
N CYS A 17 17.89 -3.48 4.90
CA CYS A 17 17.81 -2.34 4.00
C CYS A 17 17.20 -1.16 4.75
N LEU A 18 17.84 0.01 4.70
CA LEU A 18 17.31 1.24 5.29
C LEU A 18 16.81 2.18 4.19
N THR A 19 15.70 2.87 4.46
CA THR A 19 15.03 3.78 3.51
C THR A 19 15.50 5.22 3.60
N ASP A 20 16.31 5.57 4.60
CA ASP A 20 16.82 6.93 4.81
C ASP A 20 18.03 7.27 3.95
N VAL A 21 18.17 8.56 3.63
CA VAL A 21 19.18 9.11 2.70
C VAL A 21 20.58 9.17 3.33
N ALA A 22 20.66 9.26 4.66
CA ALA A 22 21.91 9.27 5.41
C ALA A 22 22.14 7.90 6.05
N LEU A 23 22.71 6.99 5.28
CA LEU A 23 23.20 5.73 5.86
C LEU A 23 24.47 6.00 6.68
N PRO A 24 24.61 5.37 7.86
CA PRO A 24 25.93 5.14 8.43
C PRO A 24 26.79 4.34 7.45
N ALA A 25 28.08 4.65 7.35
CA ALA A 25 29.04 3.77 6.69
C ALA A 25 29.22 2.53 7.57
N ASP A 26 28.34 1.54 7.41
CA ASP A 26 28.33 0.29 8.15
C ASP A 26 28.19 -0.86 7.15
N ASP A 27 29.10 -1.82 7.22
CA ASP A 27 29.20 -2.97 6.31
C ASP A 27 27.98 -3.91 6.42
N GLY A 28 27.13 -3.76 7.45
CA GLY A 28 25.98 -4.62 7.70
C GLY A 28 24.64 -4.17 7.10
N VAL A 29 24.57 -3.01 6.43
CA VAL A 29 23.30 -2.44 5.92
C VAL A 29 23.39 -1.94 4.49
N SER A 30 22.30 -2.07 3.73
CA SER A 30 22.20 -1.58 2.36
C SER A 30 21.21 -0.42 2.23
N SER A 31 21.45 0.49 1.28
CA SER A 31 20.48 1.55 0.95
C SER A 31 19.36 0.98 0.10
N PHE A 32 18.12 1.10 0.57
CA PHE A 32 16.95 0.75 -0.23
C PHE A 32 16.93 1.56 -1.54
N THR A 33 17.21 2.86 -1.48
CA THR A 33 17.20 3.74 -2.65
C THR A 33 18.24 3.34 -3.68
N GLN A 34 19.47 3.02 -3.27
CA GLN A 34 20.51 2.58 -4.21
C GLN A 34 20.16 1.22 -4.83
N LEU A 35 19.70 0.26 -4.02
CA LEU A 35 19.26 -1.05 -4.52
C LEU A 35 18.10 -0.92 -5.51
N LYS A 36 17.11 -0.10 -5.19
CA LYS A 36 15.96 0.19 -6.07
C LYS A 36 16.43 0.77 -7.41
N ASN A 37 17.37 1.71 -7.41
CA ASN A 37 17.85 2.35 -8.63
C ASN A 37 18.63 1.39 -9.56
N GLN A 38 19.08 0.25 -9.05
CA GLN A 38 19.72 -0.80 -9.83
C GLN A 38 18.71 -1.81 -10.40
N GLN A 39 17.46 -1.79 -9.94
CA GLN A 39 16.43 -2.71 -10.42
C GLN A 39 15.86 -2.26 -11.77
N PRO A 40 15.51 -3.21 -12.66
CA PRO A 40 14.84 -2.90 -13.92
C PRO A 40 13.42 -2.36 -13.67
N ALA A 41 12.94 -1.50 -14.59
CA ALA A 41 11.56 -0.99 -14.54
C ALA A 41 10.51 -2.06 -14.86
N THR A 42 10.92 -3.16 -15.48
CA THR A 42 10.07 -4.32 -15.78
C THR A 42 10.49 -5.50 -14.92
N LEU A 43 9.51 -6.27 -14.43
CA LEU A 43 9.78 -7.50 -13.70
C LEU A 43 10.55 -8.49 -14.60
N CYS A 44 11.75 -8.88 -14.17
CA CYS A 44 12.56 -9.90 -14.87
C CYS A 44 12.23 -11.33 -14.42
N TYR A 45 11.36 -11.49 -13.42
CA TYR A 45 10.94 -12.76 -12.89
C TYR A 45 9.46 -12.70 -12.47
N ALA A 46 8.69 -13.68 -12.92
CA ALA A 46 7.30 -13.87 -12.51
C ALA A 46 7.18 -15.30 -11.94
N PRO A 47 7.18 -15.46 -10.61
CA PRO A 47 6.98 -16.78 -10.02
C PRO A 47 5.59 -17.33 -10.37
N PRO A 48 5.41 -18.65 -10.44
CA PRO A 48 4.07 -19.22 -10.41
C PRO A 48 3.38 -18.79 -9.11
N LEU A 49 2.19 -18.20 -9.21
CA LEU A 49 1.40 -17.71 -8.09
C LEU A 49 0.00 -18.35 -8.11
N SER A 50 -0.44 -18.80 -6.95
CA SER A 50 -1.80 -19.22 -6.66
C SER A 50 -2.59 -18.09 -6.00
N THR A 51 -3.91 -18.11 -6.17
CA THR A 51 -4.81 -17.18 -5.46
C THR A 51 -4.80 -17.40 -3.95
N ASP A 52 -4.43 -18.59 -3.50
CA ASP A 52 -4.35 -18.94 -2.08
C ASP A 52 -2.99 -18.60 -1.46
N ASP A 53 -2.02 -18.14 -2.26
CA ASP A 53 -0.75 -17.68 -1.73
C ASP A 53 -0.93 -16.41 -0.89
N THR A 54 -0.15 -16.32 0.19
CA THR A 54 -0.11 -15.15 1.07
C THR A 54 0.37 -13.93 0.29
N ALA A 55 -0.47 -12.89 0.24
CA ALA A 55 -0.13 -11.62 -0.38
C ALA A 55 0.40 -10.62 0.65
N GLU A 56 -0.19 -10.57 1.84
CA GLU A 56 0.25 -9.67 2.92
C GLU A 56 0.02 -10.25 4.32
N ILE A 57 0.75 -9.71 5.29
CA ILE A 57 0.51 -9.95 6.71
C ILE A 57 0.32 -8.59 7.39
N LEU A 58 -0.85 -8.38 7.98
CA LEU A 58 -1.22 -7.11 8.59
C LEU A 58 -1.39 -7.28 10.10
N PHE A 59 -0.68 -6.47 10.88
CA PHE A 59 -0.74 -6.54 12.34
C PHE A 59 -1.89 -5.70 12.88
N THR A 60 -2.68 -6.31 13.74
CA THR A 60 -3.79 -5.63 14.42
C THR A 60 -3.39 -5.32 15.86
N SER A 61 -3.65 -4.09 16.30
CA SER A 61 -3.21 -3.56 17.60
C SER A 61 -4.03 -4.07 18.79
N GLY A 62 -4.60 -5.29 18.72
CA GLY A 62 -5.62 -5.80 19.65
C GLY A 62 -5.41 -5.33 21.10
N THR A 63 -6.37 -4.59 21.64
CA THR A 63 -6.23 -3.78 22.87
C THR A 63 -5.93 -4.57 24.15
N THR A 64 -5.94 -5.90 24.07
CA THR A 64 -5.81 -6.82 25.22
C THR A 64 -4.62 -7.77 25.11
N SER A 65 -3.92 -7.84 23.99
CA SER A 65 -2.84 -8.83 23.78
C SER A 65 -1.77 -8.33 22.80
N ARG A 66 -0.69 -9.10 22.64
CA ARG A 66 0.32 -8.81 21.61
C ARG A 66 -0.34 -8.72 20.22
N PRO A 67 0.11 -7.80 19.34
CA PRO A 67 -0.43 -7.69 18.00
C PRO A 67 -0.45 -9.03 17.27
N LYS A 68 -1.58 -9.34 16.64
CA LYS A 68 -1.75 -10.58 15.86
C LYS A 68 -1.51 -10.27 14.40
N GLY A 69 -0.67 -11.08 13.74
CA GLY A 69 -0.49 -11.03 12.30
C GLY A 69 -1.65 -11.72 11.60
N VAL A 70 -2.42 -10.96 10.85
CA VAL A 70 -3.49 -11.49 9.99
C VAL A 70 -2.87 -11.84 8.65
N VAL A 71 -2.93 -13.11 8.26
CA VAL A 71 -2.47 -13.58 6.95
C VAL A 71 -3.58 -13.37 5.94
N ILE A 72 -3.27 -12.69 4.84
CA ILE A 72 -4.24 -12.31 3.81
C ILE A 72 -3.73 -12.85 2.47
N THR A 73 -4.56 -13.64 1.79
CA THR A 73 -4.22 -14.21 0.48
C THR A 73 -4.51 -13.26 -0.67
N HIS A 74 -3.95 -13.54 -1.84
CA HIS A 74 -4.32 -12.83 -3.08
C HIS A 74 -5.84 -12.87 -3.33
N TYR A 75 -6.49 -14.00 -3.08
CA TYR A 75 -7.93 -14.15 -3.19
C TYR A 75 -8.69 -13.19 -2.26
N ASN A 76 -8.27 -13.07 -0.99
CA ASN A 76 -8.92 -12.16 -0.05
C ASN A 76 -8.86 -10.70 -0.53
N LEU A 77 -7.69 -10.23 -0.97
CA LEU A 77 -7.52 -8.87 -1.48
C LEU A 77 -8.39 -8.62 -2.72
N ARG A 78 -8.38 -9.56 -3.67
CA ARG A 78 -9.15 -9.44 -4.91
C ARG A 78 -10.66 -9.43 -4.65
N PHE A 79 -11.12 -10.29 -3.74
CA PHE A 79 -12.53 -10.37 -3.36
C PHE A 79 -12.98 -9.08 -2.65
N ALA A 80 -12.19 -8.58 -1.70
CA ALA A 80 -12.49 -7.33 -1.01
C ALA A 80 -12.59 -6.15 -1.98
N GLY A 81 -11.62 -6.01 -2.89
CA GLY A 81 -11.65 -4.97 -3.93
C GLY A 81 -12.87 -5.06 -4.84
N TYR A 82 -13.20 -6.27 -5.32
CA TYR A 82 -14.40 -6.50 -6.13
C TYR A 82 -15.68 -6.08 -5.39
N TYR A 83 -15.82 -6.52 -4.14
CA TYR A 83 -17.00 -6.24 -3.34
C TYR A 83 -17.13 -4.74 -3.02
N SER A 84 -16.03 -4.07 -2.68
CA SER A 84 -16.01 -2.62 -2.45
C SER A 84 -16.33 -1.82 -3.71
N ALA A 85 -15.77 -2.20 -4.86
CA ALA A 85 -16.12 -1.57 -6.14
C ALA A 85 -17.61 -1.72 -6.46
N TRP A 86 -18.18 -2.91 -6.26
CA TRP A 86 -19.61 -3.17 -6.44
C TRP A 86 -20.47 -2.34 -5.49
N GLN A 87 -20.12 -2.30 -4.20
CA GLN A 87 -20.87 -1.55 -3.18
C GLN A 87 -20.90 -0.05 -3.46
N CYS A 88 -19.82 0.50 -4.01
CA CYS A 88 -19.72 1.91 -4.40
C CYS A 88 -20.21 2.20 -5.83
N ALA A 89 -20.62 1.17 -6.59
CA ALA A 89 -20.92 1.25 -8.02
C ALA A 89 -19.81 1.94 -8.84
N LEU A 90 -18.56 1.66 -8.48
CA LEU A 90 -17.37 2.30 -9.06
C LEU A 90 -17.20 1.89 -10.52
N ARG A 91 -16.90 2.86 -11.38
CA ARG A 91 -16.70 2.71 -12.82
C ARG A 91 -15.24 2.98 -13.20
N ASP A 92 -14.89 2.64 -14.43
CA ASP A 92 -13.55 2.84 -14.98
C ASP A 92 -13.21 4.32 -15.23
N ASP A 93 -14.22 5.17 -15.40
CA ASP A 93 -14.08 6.62 -15.55
C ASP A 93 -14.09 7.40 -14.22
N ASP A 94 -14.23 6.70 -13.08
CA ASP A 94 -14.21 7.32 -11.76
C ASP A 94 -12.80 7.61 -11.24
N VAL A 95 -12.73 8.54 -10.28
CA VAL A 95 -11.51 8.84 -9.50
C VAL A 95 -11.77 8.54 -8.02
N TYR A 96 -11.06 7.55 -7.48
CA TYR A 96 -11.07 7.21 -6.06
C TYR A 96 -9.95 7.97 -5.33
N LEU A 97 -10.32 9.06 -4.64
CA LEU A 97 -9.39 9.84 -3.81
C LEU A 97 -9.43 9.39 -2.36
N THR A 98 -8.27 9.08 -1.78
CA THR A 98 -8.14 8.71 -0.36
C THR A 98 -6.96 9.38 0.33
N VAL A 99 -7.10 9.59 1.64
CA VAL A 99 -6.06 10.05 2.59
C VAL A 99 -5.75 8.99 3.65
N MET A 100 -6.32 7.79 3.48
CA MET A 100 -6.17 6.71 4.47
C MET A 100 -4.73 6.20 4.46
N PRO A 101 -4.16 5.86 5.63
CA PRO A 101 -2.78 5.37 5.66
C PRO A 101 -2.66 4.04 4.93
N ALA A 102 -1.70 3.96 4.00
CA ALA A 102 -1.51 2.78 3.13
C ALA A 102 -1.15 1.49 3.88
N PHE A 103 -0.66 1.60 5.12
CA PHE A 103 -0.34 0.44 5.97
C PHE A 103 -1.54 -0.12 6.74
N HIS A 104 -2.73 0.48 6.60
CA HIS A 104 -3.98 -0.08 7.15
C HIS A 104 -4.76 -0.82 6.07
N ILE A 105 -5.45 -1.88 6.48
CA ILE A 105 -6.23 -2.75 5.59
C ILE A 105 -7.27 -1.97 4.78
N ASP A 106 -7.88 -0.92 5.35
CA ASP A 106 -8.93 -0.18 4.65
C ASP A 106 -8.38 0.52 3.40
N CYS A 107 -7.21 1.18 3.48
CA CYS A 107 -6.64 1.83 2.29
C CYS A 107 -6.33 0.80 1.19
N GLN A 108 -5.88 -0.39 1.58
CA GLN A 108 -5.50 -1.44 0.65
C GLN A 108 -6.73 -2.10 0.02
N CYS A 109 -7.68 -2.58 0.83
CA CYS A 109 -8.83 -3.35 0.38
C CYS A 109 -9.97 -2.49 -0.18
N THR A 110 -10.34 -1.40 0.51
CA THR A 110 -11.56 -0.65 0.17
C THR A 110 -11.33 0.51 -0.79
N ALA A 111 -10.10 1.03 -0.84
CA ALA A 111 -9.73 2.12 -1.73
C ALA A 111 -8.89 1.62 -2.92
N ALA A 112 -7.67 1.13 -2.69
CA ALA A 112 -6.77 0.73 -3.77
C ALA A 112 -7.30 -0.46 -4.58
N MET A 113 -7.60 -1.58 -3.92
CA MET A 113 -8.11 -2.77 -4.60
C MET A 113 -9.49 -2.57 -5.23
N ALA A 114 -10.32 -1.66 -4.71
CA ALA A 114 -11.58 -1.28 -5.32
C ALA A 114 -11.36 -0.54 -6.64
N ALA A 115 -10.53 0.51 -6.62
CA ALA A 115 -10.17 1.26 -7.82
C ALA A 115 -9.54 0.34 -8.89
N PHE A 116 -8.58 -0.50 -8.50
CA PHE A 116 -7.93 -1.44 -9.42
C PHE A 116 -8.90 -2.49 -9.98
N SER A 117 -9.87 -2.93 -9.19
CA SER A 117 -10.89 -3.90 -9.64
C SER A 117 -11.87 -3.30 -10.65
N ALA A 118 -12.19 -2.00 -10.52
CA ALA A 118 -13.07 -1.28 -11.44
C ALA A 118 -12.35 -0.73 -12.69
N GLY A 119 -11.02 -0.65 -12.66
CA GLY A 119 -10.24 0.09 -13.67
C GLY A 119 -10.25 1.60 -13.46
N ALA A 120 -10.68 2.07 -12.28
CA ALA A 120 -10.77 3.48 -11.92
C ALA A 120 -9.40 4.10 -11.65
N THR A 121 -9.34 5.43 -11.64
CA THR A 121 -8.14 6.17 -11.23
C THR A 121 -8.02 6.19 -9.71
N PHE A 122 -6.89 5.76 -9.17
CA PHE A 122 -6.61 5.81 -7.72
C PHE A 122 -5.71 6.99 -7.37
N VAL A 123 -6.14 7.84 -6.43
CA VAL A 123 -5.38 9.01 -5.95
C VAL A 123 -5.15 8.89 -4.45
N LEU A 124 -3.90 8.63 -4.06
CA LEU A 124 -3.46 8.63 -2.67
C LEU A 124 -2.86 9.99 -2.29
N VAL A 125 -3.43 10.59 -1.25
CA VAL A 125 -2.99 11.88 -0.73
C VAL A 125 -2.24 11.66 0.58
N GLU A 126 -0.98 12.08 0.63
CA GLU A 126 -0.06 11.84 1.76
C GLU A 126 -0.60 12.34 3.11
N LYS A 127 -1.27 13.50 3.13
CA LYS A 127 -1.76 14.12 4.36
C LYS A 127 -3.10 14.80 4.15
N TYR A 128 -4.05 14.52 5.04
CA TYR A 128 -5.34 15.21 5.08
C TYR A 128 -5.18 16.69 5.44
N SER A 129 -5.92 17.54 4.74
CA SER A 129 -6.03 18.97 5.02
C SER A 129 -7.43 19.45 4.68
N ALA A 130 -8.22 19.81 5.70
CA ALA A 130 -9.57 20.32 5.51
C ALA A 130 -9.60 21.58 4.63
N ARG A 131 -8.61 22.47 4.79
CA ARG A 131 -8.51 23.72 4.02
C ARG A 131 -8.23 23.48 2.53
N ALA A 132 -7.40 22.48 2.22
CA ALA A 132 -7.00 22.18 0.84
C ALA A 132 -7.86 21.11 0.17
N PHE A 133 -8.86 20.55 0.87
CA PHE A 133 -9.63 19.40 0.40
C PHE A 133 -10.30 19.68 -0.95
N TRP A 134 -11.05 20.77 -1.06
CA TRP A 134 -11.78 21.12 -2.29
C TRP A 134 -10.87 21.51 -3.45
N ASP A 135 -9.71 22.10 -3.17
CA ASP A 135 -8.73 22.42 -4.21
C ASP A 135 -8.09 21.15 -4.76
N ARG A 136 -7.73 20.20 -3.88
CA ARG A 136 -7.19 18.90 -4.28
C ARG A 136 -8.22 18.05 -5.02
N TYR A 137 -9.48 18.06 -4.59
CA TYR A 137 -10.57 17.38 -5.29
C TYR A 137 -10.69 17.90 -6.73
N ARG A 138 -10.72 19.24 -6.90
CA ARG A 138 -10.84 19.87 -8.22
C ARG A 138 -9.64 19.63 -9.14
N SER A 139 -8.44 19.49 -8.61
CA SER A 139 -7.24 19.24 -9.42
C SER A 139 -7.07 17.77 -9.84
N THR A 140 -7.85 16.86 -9.26
CA THR A 140 -7.72 15.41 -9.47
C THR A 140 -8.94 14.79 -10.14
N ALA A 141 -10.12 15.37 -9.96
CA ALA A 141 -11.33 14.94 -10.64
C ALA A 141 -11.36 15.45 -12.10
N PRO A 142 -11.79 14.64 -13.08
CA PRO A 142 -12.25 15.18 -14.36
C PRO A 142 -13.37 16.20 -14.11
N PRO A 143 -13.53 17.21 -14.99
CA PRO A 143 -14.60 18.19 -14.82
C PRO A 143 -15.93 17.44 -14.74
N LEU A 144 -16.69 17.69 -13.67
CA LEU A 144 -18.02 17.11 -13.51
C LEU A 144 -18.79 17.37 -14.81
N PRO A 145 -19.41 16.36 -15.44
CA PRO A 145 -20.43 16.66 -16.43
C PRO A 145 -21.42 17.61 -15.76
N ASN A 146 -21.90 18.63 -16.47
CA ASN A 146 -22.83 19.62 -15.93
C ASN A 146 -24.13 18.92 -15.45
N VAL A 147 -24.15 18.40 -14.23
CA VAL A 147 -25.33 17.81 -13.58
C VAL A 147 -26.01 18.89 -12.74
N PHE A 148 -26.28 20.04 -13.37
CA PHE A 148 -27.30 21.01 -12.97
C PHE A 148 -27.71 21.79 -14.22
N ARG A 149 -28.74 21.28 -14.91
CA ARG A 149 -29.67 22.07 -15.72
C ARG A 149 -31.07 21.74 -15.24
#